data_AF-A0A930TJT3-F1
#
_entry.id   AF-A0A930TJT3-F1
#
_cell.length_a   1.000
_cell.length_b   1.000
_cell.length_c   1.000
_cell.angle_alpha   90.00
_cell.angle_beta   90.00
_cell.angle_gamma   90.00
#
_symmetry.space_group_name_H-M   'P 1'
#
loop_
_entity.id
_entity.type
_entity.pdbx_description
1 polymer ?
#
loop_
_entity_poly.entity_id
_entity_poly.type
_entity_poly.pdbx_seq_one_letter_code
_entity_poly.pdbx_strand_id
1 'polypeptide(L)' 'MKSLTPSSNRILDPLQQTLDQLAADLENRKDEVVELLSNEQPSKSRQVELTYAQCIWWEGCYYCKDHAHRWHRIKCFV' A
#
# COMPACT_ATOMS: atom_id res chain seq x y z
N MET A 1 -26.65 -12.60 -5.85
CA MET A 1 -25.41 -12.56 -5.05
C MET A 1 -24.37 -11.81 -5.86
N LYS A 2 -24.11 -10.53 -5.56
CA LYS A 2 -23.04 -9.77 -6.24
C LYS A 2 -21.71 -10.15 -5.58
N SER A 3 -20.93 -10.97 -6.27
CA SER A 3 -19.52 -11.19 -5.97
C SER A 3 -18.78 -9.85 -6.04
N LEU A 4 -18.38 -9.32 -4.88
CA LEU A 4 -17.43 -8.23 -4.77
C LEU A 4 -16.08 -8.76 -5.27
N THR A 5 -15.78 -8.56 -6.54
CA THR A 5 -14.42 -8.78 -7.04
C THR A 5 -13.51 -7.74 -6.37
N PRO A 6 -12.41 -8.13 -5.71
CA PRO A 6 -11.45 -7.17 -5.20
C PRO A 6 -10.78 -6.53 -6.41
N SER A 7 -11.25 -5.36 -6.81
CA SER A 7 -10.72 -4.59 -7.93
C SER A 7 -9.28 -4.19 -7.65
N SER A 8 -8.35 -4.96 -8.22
CA SER A 8 -7.06 -4.52 -8.78
C SER A 8 -6.22 -3.52 -7.97
N ASN A 9 -5.88 -3.86 -6.72
CA ASN A 9 -4.71 -3.25 -6.04
C ASN A 9 -3.38 -3.88 -6.47
N ARG A 10 -3.43 -4.92 -7.32
CA ARG A 10 -2.23 -5.54 -7.92
C ARG A 10 -1.61 -4.56 -8.91
N ILE A 11 -0.40 -4.12 -8.58
CA ILE A 11 0.45 -3.37 -9.50
C ILE A 11 1.18 -4.35 -10.44
N LEU A 12 1.58 -3.86 -11.61
CA LEU A 12 2.30 -4.63 -12.62
C LEU A 12 3.73 -4.96 -12.16
N ASP A 13 4.29 -6.06 -12.66
CA ASP A 13 5.63 -6.55 -12.28
C ASP A 13 6.77 -5.53 -12.46
N PRO A 14 6.80 -4.69 -13.52
CA PRO A 14 7.83 -3.65 -13.63
C PRO A 14 7.78 -2.67 -12.46
N LEU A 15 6.58 -2.33 -11.99
CA LEU A 15 6.42 -1.42 -10.85
C LEU A 15 6.78 -2.13 -9.52
N GLN A 16 6.53 -3.43 -9.38
CA GLN A 16 7.02 -4.20 -8.22
C GLN A 16 8.54 -4.07 -8.08
N GLN A 17 9.27 -4.26 -9.18
CA GLN A 17 10.73 -4.18 -9.20
C GLN A 17 11.24 -2.78 -8.87
N THR A 18 10.61 -1.75 -9.45
CA THR A 18 10.95 -0.35 -9.15
C THR A 18 10.74 -0.04 -7.66
N LEU A 19 9.60 -0.43 -7.08
CA LEU A 19 9.32 -0.19 -5.66
C LEU A 19 10.25 -1.00 -4.74
N ASP A 20 10.67 -2.20 -5.15
CA ASP A 20 11.65 -2.99 -4.41
C ASP A 20 13.02 -2.31 -4.35
N GLN A 21 13.48 -1.71 -5.46
CA GLN A 21 14.73 -0.96 -5.50
C GLN A 21 14.64 0.29 -4.62
N LEU A 22 13.53 1.03 -4.71
CA LEU A 22 13.35 2.28 -3.97
C LEU A 22 13.17 2.07 -2.47
N ALA A 23 12.57 0.96 -2.04
CA ALA A 23 12.28 0.73 -0.63
C ALA A 23 13.53 0.56 0.27
N ALA A 24 14.71 0.37 -0.32
CA ALA A 24 15.98 0.39 0.42
C ALA A 24 16.39 1.81 0.85
N ASP A 25 16.03 2.81 0.04
CA ASP A 25 16.45 4.21 0.23
C ASP A 25 15.33 5.11 0.76
N LEU A 26 14.07 4.67 0.61
CA LEU A 26 12.90 5.42 1.05
C LEU A 26 12.50 5.05 2.48
N GLU A 27 12.03 6.07 3.20
CA GLU A 27 11.50 5.93 4.55
C GLU A 27 10.24 5.05 4.57
N ASN A 28 10.15 4.17 5.59
CA ASN A 28 8.94 3.41 5.84
C ASN A 28 7.86 4.31 6.46
N ARG A 29 6.77 4.48 5.70
CA ARG A 29 5.63 5.35 6.02
C ARG A 29 4.39 4.58 6.46
N LYS A 30 4.54 3.37 7.00
CA LYS A 30 3.40 2.55 7.42
C LYS A 30 2.52 3.27 8.45
N ASP A 31 3.13 3.85 9.48
CA ASP A 31 2.39 4.52 10.55
C ASP A 31 1.65 5.77 10.04
N GLU A 32 2.29 6.55 9.16
CA GLU A 32 1.67 7.67 8.45
C GLU A 32 0.42 7.23 7.66
N VAL A 33 0.52 6.11 6.92
CA VAL A 33 -0.62 5.57 6.15
C VAL A 33 -1.74 5.07 7.08
N VAL A 34 -1.39 4.42 8.20
CA VAL A 34 -2.38 3.96 9.19
C VAL A 34 -3.12 5.14 9.79
N GLU A 35 -2.41 6.19 10.21
CA GLU A 35 -3.00 7.40 10.77
C GLU A 35 -3.89 8.11 9.75
N LEU A 36 -3.39 8.34 8.53
CA LEU A 36 -4.14 8.95 7.44
C LEU A 36 -5.47 8.22 7.16
N LEU A 37 -5.42 6.89 7.07
CA LEU A 37 -6.60 6.08 6.81
C LEU A 37 -7.50 5.95 8.04
N SER A 38 -6.99 6.15 9.26
CA SER A 38 -7.79 5.97 10.48
C SER A 38 -8.99 6.92 10.51
N ASN A 39 -8.81 8.13 9.96
CA ASN A 39 -9.85 9.15 9.90
C ASN A 39 -10.80 8.96 8.70
N GLU A 40 -10.28 8.53 7.55
CA GLU A 40 -11.07 8.43 6.32
C GLU A 40 -11.72 7.06 6.09
N GLN A 41 -10.97 5.99 6.37
CA GLN A 41 -11.31 4.60 6.06
C GLN A 41 -10.81 3.66 7.17
N PRO A 42 -11.44 3.65 8.36
CA PRO A 42 -10.96 2.93 9.54
C PRO A 42 -10.69 1.44 9.29
N SER A 43 -11.57 0.76 8.55
CA SER A 43 -11.40 -0.65 8.21
C SER A 43 -10.14 -0.91 7.34
N LYS A 44 -9.83 0.03 6.44
CA LYS A 44 -8.64 -0.06 5.58
C LYS A 44 -7.37 0.29 6.34
N SER A 45 -7.43 1.26 7.27
CA SER A 45 -6.35 1.55 8.23
C SER A 45 -5.98 0.29 9.01
N ARG A 46 -6.97 -0.38 9.60
CA ARG A 46 -6.76 -1.64 10.34
C ARG A 46 -6.20 -2.75 9.46
N GLN A 47 -6.65 -2.85 8.21
CA GLN A 47 -6.08 -3.80 7.26
C GLN A 47 -4.61 -3.50 6.99
N VAL A 48 -4.24 -2.23 6.80
CA VAL A 48 -2.86 -1.84 6.53
C VAL A 48 -1.94 -2.17 7.70
N GLU A 49 -2.41 -1.85 8.92
CA GLU A 49 -1.71 -2.13 10.17
C GLU A 49 -1.39 -3.63 10.32
N LEU A 50 -2.34 -4.51 9.99
CA LEU A 50 -2.21 -5.96 10.20
C LEU A 50 -1.56 -6.71 9.03
N THR A 51 -1.64 -6.19 7.80
CA THR A 51 -1.30 -6.97 6.58
C THR A 51 0.06 -6.62 5.98
N TYR A 52 0.49 -5.37 6.14
CA TYR A 52 1.69 -4.87 5.45
C TYR A 52 2.86 -4.68 6.41
N ALA A 53 4.05 -4.98 5.93
CA ALA A 53 5.29 -4.83 6.70
C ALA A 53 5.86 -3.41 6.55
N GLN A 54 5.76 -2.83 5.37
CA GLN A 54 6.28 -1.50 5.05
C GLN A 54 5.39 -0.77 4.05
N CYS A 55 5.43 0.55 4.08
CA CYS A 55 4.82 1.39 3.07
C CYS A 55 5.78 2.48 2.62
N ILE A 56 5.70 2.89 1.35
CA ILE A 56 6.48 4.00 0.79
C ILE A 56 5.57 4.94 0.01
N TRP A 57 6.00 6.19 -0.09
CA TRP A 57 5.38 7.18 -0.97
C TRP A 57 6.17 7.27 -2.27
N TRP A 58 5.47 7.14 -3.40
CA TRP A 58 6.08 7.28 -4.71
C TRP A 58 5.06 7.82 -5.72
N GLU A 59 5.48 8.80 -6.52
CA GLU A 59 4.66 9.41 -7.59
C GLU A 59 3.20 9.70 -7.21
N GLY A 60 2.96 10.34 -6.06
CA GLY A 60 1.61 10.75 -5.66
C GLY A 60 0.77 9.65 -4.99
N CYS A 61 1.33 8.47 -4.74
CA CYS A 61 0.63 7.35 -4.13
C CYS A 61 1.42 6.71 -2.98
N TYR A 62 0.69 6.19 -1.99
CA TYR A 62 1.22 5.23 -1.03
C TYR A 62 1.11 3.80 -1.57
N TYR A 63 2.23 3.09 -1.50
CA TYR A 63 2.33 1.66 -1.79
C TYR A 63 2.78 0.91 -0.55
N CYS A 64 2.17 -0.24 -0.26
CA CYS A 64 2.54 -1.05 0.89
C CYS A 64 2.91 -2.47 0.48
N LYS A 65 3.98 -3.01 1.06
CA LYS A 65 4.49 -4.36 0.81
C LYS A 65 3.92 -5.33 1.84
N ASP A 66 3.27 -6.39 1.35
CA ASP A 66 2.74 -7.46 2.19
C ASP A 66 3.85 -8.41 2.66
N HIS A 67 3.50 -9.30 3.59
CA HIS A 67 4.43 -10.34 4.07
C HIS A 67 4.84 -11.37 2.99
N ALA A 68 4.14 -11.42 1.86
CA ALA A 68 4.51 -12.22 0.71
C ALA A 68 5.39 -11.44 -0.29
N HIS A 69 5.96 -10.30 0.15
CA HIS A 69 6.80 -9.41 -0.63
C HIS A 69 6.14 -8.80 -1.87
N ARG A 70 4.82 -8.63 -1.87
CA ARG A 70 4.10 -7.98 -2.96
C ARG A 70 3.68 -6.58 -2.56
N TRP A 71 3.93 -5.62 -3.43
CA TRP A 71 3.44 -4.26 -3.30
C TRP A 71 1.98 -4.14 -3.73
N HIS A 72 1.24 -3.31 -2.99
CA HIS A 72 -0.14 -2.97 -3.24
C HIS A 72 -0.29 -1.46 -3.18
N ARG A 73 -1.02 -0.90 -4.14
CA ARG A 73 -1.35 0.53 -4.12
C ARG A 73 -2.47 0.79 -3.12
N ILE A 74 -2.23 1.62 -2.12
CA ILE A 74 -3.17 1.85 -1.03
C ILE A 74 -3.99 3.12 -1.24
N LYS A 75 -3.37 4.25 -1.53
CA LYS A 75 -4.07 5.53 -1.73
C LYS A 75 -3.24 6.43 -2.63
N CYS A 76 -3.90 7.20 -3.49
CA CYS A 76 -3.29 8.20 -4.35
C CYS A 76 -3.95 9.55 -4.13
N PHE A 77 -3.17 10.60 -4.37
CA PHE A 77 -3.61 11.99 -4.31
C PHE A 77 -3.36 12.58 -5.69
N VAL A 78 -4.34 12.37 -6.57
CA VAL A 78 -4.40 12.98 -7.91
C VAL A 78 -5.21 14.26 -7.80
#